data_AF-A0A5W7RVI1-F1
#
_entry.id   AF-A0A5W7RVI1-F1
#
_cell.length_a   1.000
_cell.length_b   1.000
_cell.length_c   1.000
_cell.angle_alpha   90.00
_cell.angle_beta   90.00
_cell.angle_gamma   90.00
#
_symmetry.space_group_name_H-M   'P 1'
#
loop_
_entity.id
_entity.type
_entity.pdbx_description
1 polymer ?
#
loop_
_entity_poly.entity_id
_entity_poly.type
_entity_poly.pdbx_seq_one_letter_code
_entity_poly.pdbx_strand_id
1 'polypeptide(L)'
;MPWQPLRRCTEPGCNKRVKSGKCDEHKRNAQRQSDSRRGTRTERGYSNRWGEYRLLFLKTNPLCAHCHSAGVYKQATIVDHIIPIEGEGDVLFWPSSNHQPLCAACHGRKTATTDPLTKQQRKAGMFREQEEAAQRRNDWVYEVAHE
;
A
#
# COMPACT_ATOMS: atom_id res chain seq x y z
N MET A 1 -15.40 25.81 29.75
CA MET A 1 -15.79 24.64 28.92
C MET A 1 -16.22 23.52 29.85
N PRO A 2 -17.37 22.86 29.65
CA PRO A 2 -17.79 21.77 30.53
C PRO A 2 -16.81 20.59 30.40
N TRP A 3 -16.29 20.12 31.53
CA TRP A 3 -15.34 18.99 31.56
C TRP A 3 -16.11 17.69 31.35
N GLN A 4 -15.74 16.92 30.33
CA GLN A 4 -16.36 15.63 30.06
C GLN A 4 -15.81 14.57 31.04
N PRO A 5 -16.67 13.92 31.85
CA PRO A 5 -16.22 12.86 32.74
C PRO A 5 -15.72 11.65 31.95
N LEU A 6 -14.66 11.01 32.46
CA LEU A 6 -14.13 9.79 31.87
C LEU A 6 -15.18 8.67 31.96
N ARG A 7 -15.43 8.01 30.82
CA ARG A 7 -16.38 6.89 30.70
C ARG A 7 -15.65 5.56 30.85
N ARG A 8 -16.40 4.48 31.09
CA ARG A 8 -15.82 3.12 31.06
C ARG A 8 -15.41 2.77 29.63
N CYS A 9 -14.36 1.96 29.52
CA CYS A 9 -13.98 1.29 28.29
C CYS A 9 -15.18 0.54 27.70
N THR A 10 -15.35 0.60 26.38
CA THR A 10 -16.46 -0.07 25.66
C THR A 10 -16.29 -1.59 25.53
N GLU A 11 -15.18 -2.16 25.99
CA GLU A 11 -14.98 -3.61 26.01
C GLU A 11 -15.79 -4.25 27.15
N PRO A 12 -16.60 -5.31 26.88
CA PRO A 12 -17.38 -5.97 27.92
C PRO A 12 -16.53 -6.38 29.12
N GLY A 13 -16.99 -6.05 30.33
CA GLY A 13 -16.29 -6.39 31.58
C GLY A 13 -15.09 -5.49 31.93
N CYS A 14 -14.69 -4.54 31.07
CA CYS A 14 -13.57 -3.64 31.39
C CYS A 14 -14.04 -2.43 32.23
N ASN A 15 -13.36 -2.19 33.36
CA ASN A 15 -13.64 -1.07 34.26
C ASN A 15 -12.71 0.14 34.08
N LYS A 16 -11.75 0.11 33.15
CA LYS A 16 -10.81 1.21 32.90
C LYS A 16 -11.54 2.46 32.41
N ARG A 17 -11.15 3.63 32.92
CA ARG A 17 -11.72 4.94 32.58
C ARG A 17 -10.98 5.57 31.40
N VAL A 18 -11.71 6.02 30.38
CA VAL A 18 -11.19 6.57 29.12
C VAL A 18 -12.00 7.81 28.69
N LYS A 19 -11.42 8.65 27.83
CA LYS A 19 -12.13 9.79 27.23
C LYS A 19 -13.26 9.32 26.29
N SER A 20 -13.00 8.29 25.50
CA SER A 20 -13.96 7.61 24.63
C SER A 20 -13.44 6.23 24.16
N GLY A 21 -14.36 5.32 23.83
CA GLY A 21 -14.06 4.05 23.16
C GLY A 21 -13.35 3.00 24.03
N LYS A 22 -12.43 2.25 23.41
CA LYS A 22 -11.62 1.21 24.07
C LYS A 22 -10.39 1.82 24.78
N CYS A 23 -9.95 1.20 25.88
CA CYS A 23 -8.68 1.57 26.53
C CYS A 23 -7.48 1.14 25.69
N ASP A 24 -6.29 1.68 25.98
CA ASP A 24 -5.08 1.45 25.16
C ASP A 24 -4.71 -0.03 25.08
N GLU A 25 -4.98 -0.81 26.12
CA GLU A 25 -4.77 -2.25 26.11
C GLU A 25 -5.69 -2.96 25.12
N HIS A 26 -6.99 -2.66 25.14
CA HIS A 26 -7.96 -3.26 24.22
C HIS A 26 -7.79 -2.76 22.78
N LYS A 27 -7.33 -1.52 22.59
CA LYS A 27 -6.88 -1.02 21.28
C LYS A 27 -5.70 -1.83 20.77
N ARG A 28 -4.67 -2.04 21.60
CA ARG A 28 -3.50 -2.88 21.24
C ARG A 28 -3.89 -4.33 20.95
N ASN A 29 -4.80 -4.92 21.73
CA ASN A 29 -5.27 -6.28 21.48
C ASN A 29 -6.04 -6.39 20.17
N ALA A 30 -6.97 -5.47 19.90
CA ALA A 30 -7.69 -5.41 18.63
C ALA A 30 -6.74 -5.22 17.44
N GLN A 31 -5.73 -4.36 17.59
CA GLN A 31 -4.68 -4.16 16.59
C GLN A 31 -3.89 -5.45 16.36
N ARG A 32 -3.43 -6.12 17.43
CA ARG A 32 -2.71 -7.41 17.35
C ARG A 32 -3.52 -8.50 16.65
N GLN A 33 -4.82 -8.60 16.93
CA GLN A 33 -5.71 -9.55 16.24
C GLN A 33 -5.88 -9.20 14.75
N SER A 34 -5.98 -7.92 14.42
CA SER A 34 -6.03 -7.48 13.03
C SER A 34 -4.72 -7.77 12.30
N ASP A 35 -3.58 -7.51 12.95
CA ASP A 35 -2.25 -7.75 12.41
C ASP A 35 -1.96 -9.25 12.25
N SER A 36 -2.41 -10.09 13.20
CA SER A 36 -2.26 -11.55 13.09
C SER A 36 -3.09 -12.13 11.95
N ARG A 37 -4.31 -11.62 11.73
CA ARG A 37 -5.15 -11.99 10.57
C ARG A 37 -4.52 -11.55 9.25
N ARG A 38 -3.78 -10.44 9.26
CA ARG A 38 -3.09 -9.91 8.08
C ARG A 38 -1.83 -10.70 7.73
N GLY A 39 -1.21 -11.36 8.70
CA GLY A 39 0.06 -12.07 8.52
C GLY A 39 1.27 -11.14 8.40
N THR A 40 2.46 -11.72 8.58
CA THR A 40 3.74 -11.03 8.44
C THR A 40 3.97 -10.54 7.00
N ARG A 41 4.92 -9.63 6.83
CA ARG A 41 5.33 -9.14 5.49
C ARG A 41 5.67 -10.30 4.56
N THR A 42 6.39 -11.30 5.07
CA THR A 42 6.82 -12.48 4.32
C THR A 42 5.66 -13.43 4.02
N GLU A 43 4.75 -13.67 4.98
CA GLU A 43 3.55 -14.50 4.77
C GLU A 43 2.57 -13.89 3.76
N ARG A 44 2.57 -12.56 3.61
CA ARG A 44 1.79 -11.85 2.58
C ARG A 44 2.44 -11.84 1.21
N GLY A 45 3.55 -12.56 1.02
CA GLY A 45 4.31 -12.56 -0.23
C GLY A 45 4.93 -11.19 -0.49
N TYR A 46 5.75 -10.69 0.44
CA TYR A 46 6.69 -9.62 0.13
C TYR A 46 8.08 -10.09 0.54
N SER A 47 8.81 -10.61 -0.43
CA SER A 47 10.19 -11.07 -0.25
C SER A 47 11.16 -9.93 0.13
N ASN A 48 12.34 -10.29 0.65
CA ASN A 48 13.42 -9.33 0.88
C ASN A 48 13.82 -8.59 -0.41
N ARG A 49 13.70 -9.27 -1.56
CA ARG A 49 13.93 -8.72 -2.90
C ARG A 49 13.05 -7.51 -3.22
N TRP A 50 11.78 -7.53 -2.83
CA TRP A 50 10.91 -6.34 -2.96
C TRP A 50 11.41 -5.16 -2.11
N GLY A 51 11.95 -5.45 -0.93
CA GLY A 51 12.55 -4.44 -0.06
C GLY A 51 13.74 -3.73 -0.70
N GLU A 52 14.66 -4.51 -1.30
CA GLU A 52 15.82 -3.99 -2.03
C GLU A 52 15.40 -3.19 -3.26
N TYR A 53 14.51 -3.75 -4.09
CA TYR A 53 13.94 -3.06 -5.25
C TYR A 53 13.31 -1.72 -4.87
N ARG A 54 12.48 -1.70 -3.82
CA ARG A 54 11.81 -0.50 -3.35
C ARG A 54 12.80 0.61 -2.98
N LEU A 55 13.90 0.26 -2.31
CA LEU A 55 14.92 1.24 -1.93
C LEU A 55 15.62 1.82 -3.16
N LEU A 56 15.99 0.97 -4.13
CA LEU A 56 16.62 1.40 -5.38
C LEU A 56 15.67 2.28 -6.19
N PHE A 57 14.42 1.84 -6.37
CA PHE A 57 13.41 2.57 -7.15
C PHE A 57 13.12 3.95 -6.56
N LEU A 58 12.96 4.08 -5.23
CA LEU A 58 12.72 5.39 -4.61
C LEU A 58 13.95 6.29 -4.63
N LYS A 59 15.16 5.72 -4.73
CA LYS A 59 16.39 6.50 -4.90
C LYS A 59 16.49 7.10 -6.30
N THR A 60 16.12 6.35 -7.34
CA THR A 60 16.09 6.83 -8.73
C THR A 60 14.85 7.68 -9.04
N ASN A 61 13.76 7.46 -8.31
CA ASN A 61 12.48 8.17 -8.46
C ASN A 61 12.09 8.90 -7.17
N PRO A 62 12.80 9.98 -6.80
CA PRO A 62 12.64 10.62 -5.50
C PRO A 62 11.35 11.44 -5.35
N LEU A 63 10.69 11.80 -6.46
CA LEU A 63 9.52 12.67 -6.47
C LEU A 63 8.23 11.90 -6.73
N CYS A 64 7.16 12.32 -6.08
CA CYS A 64 5.83 11.77 -6.29
C CYS A 64 5.33 12.11 -7.70
N ALA A 65 5.03 11.11 -8.51
CA ALA A 65 4.58 11.27 -9.90
C ALA A 65 3.34 12.17 -10.02
N HIS A 66 2.33 11.97 -9.16
CA HIS A 66 1.10 12.79 -9.16
C HIS A 66 1.34 14.24 -8.71
N CYS A 67 2.23 14.47 -7.76
CA CYS A 67 2.54 15.84 -7.34
C CYS A 67 3.39 16.54 -8.40
N HIS A 68 4.37 15.82 -8.95
CA HIS A 68 5.27 16.35 -9.97
C HIS A 68 4.52 16.75 -11.24
N SER A 69 3.54 15.94 -11.70
CA SER A 69 2.68 16.30 -12.83
C SER A 69 1.81 17.53 -12.56
N ALA A 70 1.54 17.84 -11.29
CA ALA A 70 0.84 19.06 -10.86
C ALA A 70 1.81 20.22 -10.55
N GLY A 71 3.10 20.11 -10.86
CA GLY A 71 4.12 21.13 -10.59
C GLY A 71 4.55 21.24 -9.13
N VAL A 72 4.21 20.26 -8.29
CA VAL A 72 4.54 20.23 -6.86
C VAL A 72 5.65 19.24 -6.57
N TYR A 73 6.77 19.72 -6.05
CA TYR A 73 7.90 18.88 -5.65
C TYR A 73 7.65 18.28 -4.27
N LYS A 74 7.21 17.02 -4.25
CA LYS A 74 6.98 16.27 -3.02
C LYS A 74 7.70 14.93 -3.07
N GLN A 75 8.39 14.57 -2.00
CA GLN A 75 9.12 13.30 -1.90
C GLN A 75 8.17 12.10 -2.03
N ALA A 76 8.55 11.12 -2.84
CA ALA A 76 7.92 9.82 -2.89
C ALA A 76 8.39 8.95 -1.73
N THR A 77 7.43 8.28 -1.10
CA THR A 77 7.68 7.41 0.06
C THR A 77 7.17 5.98 -0.19
N ILE A 78 6.42 5.78 -1.27
CA ILE A 78 5.72 4.53 -1.59
C ILE A 78 5.98 4.22 -3.05
N VAL A 79 6.28 2.96 -3.34
CA VAL A 79 6.22 2.40 -4.69
C VAL A 79 4.85 1.77 -4.82
N ASP A 80 4.05 2.29 -5.73
CA ASP A 80 2.66 1.91 -5.93
C ASP A 80 2.49 1.22 -7.28
N HIS A 81 1.61 0.22 -7.34
CA HIS A 81 1.24 -0.44 -8.58
C HIS A 81 0.16 0.37 -9.32
N ILE A 82 0.46 0.82 -10.54
CA ILE A 82 -0.47 1.60 -11.39
C ILE A 82 -1.75 0.79 -11.63
N ILE A 83 -1.58 -0.46 -12.07
CA ILE A 83 -2.63 -1.48 -12.14
C ILE A 83 -2.58 -2.27 -10.83
N PRO A 84 -3.63 -2.21 -9.99
CA PRO A 84 -3.64 -2.87 -8.70
C PRO A 84 -3.47 -4.38 -8.80
N ILE A 85 -2.64 -4.93 -7.92
CA ILE A 85 -2.31 -6.35 -7.79
C ILE A 85 -3.01 -7.00 -6.59
N GLU A 86 -3.05 -8.33 -6.56
CA GLU A 86 -3.55 -9.09 -5.41
C GLU A 86 -2.42 -9.60 -4.48
N GLY A 87 -1.20 -9.77 -4.99
CA GLY A 87 -0.01 -10.21 -4.23
C GLY A 87 1.23 -10.41 -5.11
N GLU A 88 2.33 -10.90 -4.54
CA GLU A 88 3.60 -11.15 -5.28
C GLU A 88 3.54 -12.25 -6.35
N GLY A 89 2.55 -13.14 -6.27
CA GLY A 89 2.27 -14.11 -7.33
C GLY A 89 1.55 -13.51 -8.56
N ASP A 90 1.16 -12.23 -8.51
CA ASP A 90 0.52 -11.55 -9.63
C ASP A 90 1.54 -11.24 -10.73
N VAL A 91 1.18 -11.51 -11.98
CA VAL A 91 2.03 -11.25 -13.16
C VAL A 91 2.40 -9.77 -13.25
N LEU A 92 1.54 -8.87 -12.78
CA LEU A 92 1.78 -7.43 -12.76
C LEU A 92 2.54 -6.93 -11.51
N PHE A 93 3.06 -7.83 -10.66
CA PHE A 93 3.79 -7.43 -9.46
C PHE A 93 5.16 -6.83 -9.75
N TRP A 94 5.94 -7.51 -10.60
CA TRP A 94 7.33 -7.16 -10.87
C TRP A 94 7.59 -6.17 -12.03
N PRO A 95 6.69 -5.91 -12.99
CA PRO A 95 7.01 -5.01 -14.10
C PRO A 95 7.28 -3.60 -13.57
N SER A 96 8.47 -3.07 -13.88
CA SER A 96 8.85 -1.68 -13.61
C SER A 96 7.83 -0.69 -14.21
N SER A 97 7.28 -1.02 -15.38
CA SER A 97 6.23 -0.27 -16.07
C SER A 97 4.91 -0.19 -15.31
N ASN A 98 4.69 -1.09 -14.34
CA ASN A 98 3.52 -1.03 -13.46
C ASN A 98 3.83 -0.31 -12.13
N HIS A 99 5.03 0.23 -11.93
CA HIS A 99 5.39 0.93 -10.70
C HIS A 99 5.40 2.45 -10.88
N GLN A 100 4.93 3.16 -9.87
CA GLN A 100 5.03 4.62 -9.80
C GLN A 100 5.44 5.11 -8.40
N PRO A 101 6.26 6.17 -8.32
CA PRO A 101 6.65 6.78 -7.06
C PRO A 101 5.51 7.68 -6.53
N LEU A 102 4.97 7.40 -5.34
CA LEU A 102 3.92 8.22 -4.72
C LEU A 102 4.25 8.66 -3.30
N CYS A 103 3.77 9.84 -2.93
CA CYS A 103 3.68 10.24 -1.53
C CYS A 103 2.47 9.58 -0.86
N ALA A 104 2.49 9.46 0.47
CA ALA A 104 1.40 8.83 1.23
C ALA A 104 0.00 9.40 0.93
N ALA A 105 -0.11 10.71 0.71
CA ALA A 105 -1.39 11.37 0.42
C ALA A 105 -1.94 10.99 -0.97
N CYS A 106 -1.10 11.02 -2.00
CA CYS A 106 -1.49 10.66 -3.36
C CYS A 106 -1.81 9.16 -3.47
N HIS A 107 -1.03 8.31 -2.80
CA HIS A 107 -1.32 6.89 -2.71
C HIS A 107 -2.69 6.64 -2.06
N GLY A 108 -2.96 7.23 -0.89
CA GLY A 108 -4.25 7.09 -0.23
C GLY A 108 -5.43 7.55 -1.08
N ARG A 109 -5.27 8.67 -1.81
CA ARG A 109 -6.28 9.14 -2.77
C ARG A 109 -6.50 8.13 -3.90
N LYS A 110 -5.44 7.65 -4.54
CA LYS A 110 -5.52 6.65 -5.62
C LYS A 110 -6.26 5.39 -5.15
N THR A 111 -5.91 4.86 -3.98
CA THR A 111 -6.57 3.67 -3.40
C THR A 111 -8.06 3.88 -3.19
N ALA A 112 -8.47 5.08 -2.77
CA ALA A 112 -9.88 5.38 -2.53
C ALA A 112 -10.67 5.66 -3.82
N THR A 113 -10.08 6.35 -4.80
CA THR A 113 -10.83 6.87 -5.95
C THR A 113 -10.58 6.13 -7.26
N THR A 114 -9.35 5.74 -7.52
CA THR A 114 -8.91 5.23 -8.84
C THR A 114 -8.85 3.72 -8.85
N ASP A 115 -8.26 3.11 -7.82
CA ASP A 115 -8.09 1.65 -7.74
C ASP A 115 -9.39 0.85 -7.91
N PRO A 116 -10.56 1.24 -7.38
CA PRO A 116 -11.80 0.50 -7.59
C PRO A 116 -12.17 0.41 -9.08
N LEU A 117 -12.02 1.51 -9.81
CA LEU A 117 -12.31 1.57 -11.25
C LEU A 117 -11.27 0.76 -12.03
N THR A 118 -9.98 0.93 -11.74
CA THR A 118 -8.91 0.18 -12.42
C THR A 118 -9.05 -1.32 -12.18
N LYS A 119 -9.46 -1.77 -10.99
CA LYS A 119 -9.78 -3.18 -10.71
C LYS A 119 -10.95 -3.69 -11.54
N GLN A 120 -12.01 -2.89 -11.68
CA GLN A 120 -13.14 -3.24 -12.55
C GLN A 120 -12.71 -3.36 -14.02
N GLN A 121 -11.89 -2.42 -14.51
CA GLN A 121 -11.34 -2.45 -15.87
C GLN A 121 -10.43 -3.66 -16.11
N ARG A 122 -9.59 -4.02 -15.12
CA ARG A 122 -8.77 -5.23 -15.15
C ARG A 122 -9.63 -6.48 -15.25
N LYS A 123 -10.68 -6.60 -14.43
CA LYS A 123 -11.63 -7.70 -14.50
C LYS A 123 -12.37 -7.76 -15.84
N ALA A 124 -12.62 -6.60 -16.47
CA ALA A 124 -13.20 -6.51 -17.81
C ALA A 124 -12.20 -6.87 -18.94
N GLY A 125 -10.94 -7.17 -18.62
CA GLY A 125 -9.91 -7.57 -19.58
C GLY A 125 -9.20 -6.41 -20.27
N MET A 126 -9.36 -5.17 -19.80
CA MET A 126 -8.74 -3.99 -20.43
C MET A 126 -7.20 -3.98 -20.33
N PHE A 127 -6.62 -4.81 -19.45
CA PHE A 127 -5.17 -4.90 -19.25
C PHE A 127 -4.55 -6.23 -19.72
N ARG A 128 -5.25 -6.99 -20.58
CA ARG A 128 -4.77 -8.30 -21.07
C ARG A 128 -3.40 -8.23 -21.73
N GLU A 129 -3.17 -7.21 -22.56
CA GLU A 129 -1.89 -7.05 -23.24
C GLU A 129 -0.74 -6.84 -22.25
N GLN A 130 -0.96 -6.02 -21.22
CA GLN A 130 0.01 -5.78 -20.16
C GLN A 130 0.26 -7.06 -19.35
N GLU A 131 -0.78 -7.84 -19.04
CA GLU A 131 -0.66 -9.11 -18.34
C GLU A 131 0.11 -10.16 -19.17
N GLU A 132 -0.16 -10.26 -20.47
CA GLU A 132 0.55 -11.15 -21.39
C GLU A 132 2.02 -10.72 -21.61
N ALA A 133 2.27 -9.41 -21.71
CA ALA A 133 3.62 -8.88 -21.81
C ALA A 133 4.41 -9.16 -20.52
N ALA A 134 3.77 -8.99 -19.37
CA ALA A 134 4.32 -9.30 -18.06
C ALA A 134 4.63 -10.80 -17.92
N GLN A 135 3.74 -11.69 -18.35
CA GLN A 135 3.98 -13.14 -18.34
C GLN A 135 5.18 -13.59 -19.21
N ARG A 136 5.44 -12.87 -20.31
CA ARG A 136 6.51 -13.21 -21.28
C ARG A 136 7.89 -12.69 -20.87
N ARG A 137 7.96 -11.66 -20.03
CA ARG A 137 9.24 -11.14 -19.53
C ARG A 137 9.71 -12.08 -18.41
N ASN A 138 10.77 -12.86 -18.64
CA ASN A 138 11.32 -13.80 -17.65
C ASN A 138 12.52 -13.25 -16.87
N ASP A 139 12.92 -12.00 -17.10
CA ASP A 139 14.13 -11.42 -16.47
C ASP A 139 13.79 -10.07 -15.80
N TRP A 140 13.53 -10.14 -14.50
CA TRP A 140 12.84 -9.08 -13.73
C TRP A 140 13.76 -8.30 -12.78
N VAL A 141 15.08 -8.37 -12.96
CA VAL A 141 16.04 -7.75 -12.01
C VAL A 141 16.74 -6.51 -12.57
N TYR A 142 16.77 -6.27 -13.89
CA TYR A 142 17.78 -5.36 -14.47
C TYR A 142 17.29 -4.18 -15.31
N GLU A 143 16.04 -3.71 -15.19
CA GLU A 143 15.61 -2.52 -15.96
C GLU A 143 15.87 -1.18 -15.25
N VAL A 144 16.16 -1.14 -13.95
CA VAL A 144 16.43 0.15 -13.24
C VAL A 144 17.88 0.63 -13.42
N ALA A 145 18.72 -0.12 -14.16
CA ALA A 145 20.14 0.17 -14.33
C ALA A 145 20.54 0.77 -15.69
N HIS A 146 19.59 1.01 -16.61
CA HIS A 146 19.91 1.32 -18.01
C HIS A 146 19.21 2.54 -18.63
N GLU A 147 18.81 3.54 -17.83
CA GLU A 147 18.48 4.88 -18.34
C GLU A 147 19.20 5.97 -17.56
#